data_AF-H8K7U8-F1
#
_entry.id   AF-H8K7U8-F1
#
_cell.length_a   1.000
_cell.length_b   1.000
_cell.length_c   1.000
_cell.angle_alpha   90.00
_cell.angle_beta   90.00
_cell.angle_gamma   90.00
#
_symmetry.space_group_name_H-M   'P 1'
#
loop_
_entity.id
_entity.type
_entity.pdbx_description
1 polymer ?
#
loop_
_entity_poly.entity_id
_entity_poly.type
_entity_poly.pdbx_seq_one_letter_code
_entity_poly.pdbx_strand_id
1 'polypeptide(L)' 'MHLEYKVTISENGRINIPAKIRDQLHLSSVDQLMLILGKELTLIPLKNKIQEF' A
#
# COMPACT_ATOMS: atom_id res chain seq x y z
N MET A 1 -2.91 12.39 11.95
CA MET A 1 -4.08 12.41 11.03
C MET A 1 -4.50 10.97 10.80
N HIS A 2 -5.75 10.62 11.09
CA HIS A 2 -6.27 9.27 10.87
C HIS A 2 -7.14 9.29 9.60
N LEU A 3 -6.79 8.46 8.62
CA LEU A 3 -7.52 8.32 7.36
C LEU A 3 -8.11 6.92 7.31
N GLU A 4 -9.42 6.83 7.15
CA GLU A 4 -10.14 5.57 6.98
C GLU A 4 -10.87 5.60 5.64
N TYR A 5 -10.79 4.49 4.90
CA TYR A 5 -11.55 4.30 3.67
C TYR A 5 -12.21 2.93 3.70
N LYS A 6 -13.49 2.90 3.33
CA LYS A 6 -14.18 1.65 2.99
C LYS A 6 -13.84 1.31 1.54
N VAL A 7 -13.18 0.18 1.33
CA VAL A 7 -12.84 -0.33 0.00
C VAL A 7 -13.48 -1.70 -0.20
N THR A 8 -13.80 -2.01 -1.45
CA THR A 8 -14.33 -3.32 -1.84
C THR A 8 -13.23 -4.11 -2.53
N ILE A 9 -13.10 -5.39 -2.19
CA ILE A 9 -12.22 -6.32 -2.88
C ILE A 9 -12.92 -6.74 -4.17
N SER A 10 -12.26 -6.56 -5.32
CA SER A 10 -12.79 -7.02 -6.61
C SER A 10 -12.71 -8.55 -6.73
N GLU A 11 -13.43 -9.12 -7.69
CA GLU A 11 -13.53 -10.59 -7.86
C GLU A 11 -12.17 -11.30 -8.02
N ASN A 12 -11.16 -10.60 -8.55
CA ASN A 12 -9.79 -11.12 -8.69
C ASN A 12 -8.89 -10.87 -7.45
N GLY A 13 -9.48 -10.52 -6.30
CA GLY A 13 -8.77 -10.27 -5.04
C GLY A 13 -8.00 -8.95 -4.99
N ARG A 14 -8.21 -8.03 -5.95
CA ARG A 14 -7.53 -6.73 -5.95
C ARG A 14 -8.27 -5.71 -5.07
N ILE A 15 -7.51 -4.81 -4.48
CA ILE A 15 -8.02 -3.59 -3.85
C ILE A 15 -7.42 -2.39 -4.54
N ASN A 16 -8.23 -1.34 -4.73
CA ASN A 16 -7.74 -0.06 -5.20
C ASN A 16 -7.29 0.78 -4.00
N ILE A 17 -6.01 1.18 -3.99
CA ILE A 17 -5.48 2.10 -2.98
C ILE A 17 -5.96 3.52 -3.31
N PRO A 18 -6.73 4.19 -2.42
CA PRO A 18 -7.20 5.56 -2.65
C PRO A 18 -6.06 6.54 -2.90
N ALA A 19 -6.27 7.51 -3.79
CA ALA A 19 -5.25 8.46 -4.21
C ALA A 19 -4.54 9.15 -3.03
N LYS A 20 -5.29 9.61 -2.01
CA LYS A 20 -4.68 10.24 -0.83
C LYS A 20 -3.72 9.33 -0.07
N ILE A 21 -3.99 8.03 0.03
CA ILE A 21 -3.09 7.06 0.68
C ILE A 21 -1.85 6.86 -0.20
N ARG A 22 -2.05 6.70 -1.52
CA ARG A 22 -0.96 6.56 -2.49
C ARG A 22 -0.01 7.76 -2.43
N ASP A 23 -0.55 8.97 -2.39
CA ASP A 23 0.22 10.20 -2.37
C ASP A 23 0.98 10.38 -1.05
N GLN A 24 0.36 10.04 0.10
CA GLN A 24 1.02 10.11 1.41
C GLN A 24 2.14 9.09 1.59
N LEU A 25 1.97 7.89 1.03
CA LEU A 25 2.99 6.85 1.08
C LEU A 25 4.01 6.96 -0.06
N HIS A 26 3.84 7.93 -0.96
CA HIS A 26 4.64 8.13 -2.17
C HIS A 26 4.75 6.86 -3.03
N LEU A 27 3.61 6.18 -3.20
CA LEU A 27 3.55 4.91 -3.93
C LEU A 27 3.42 5.13 -5.44
N SER A 28 4.25 4.45 -6.20
CA SER A 28 4.19 4.31 -7.65
C SER A 28 3.67 2.92 -8.05
N SER A 29 3.23 2.77 -9.31
CA SER A 29 2.69 1.51 -9.84
C SER A 29 3.72 0.38 -9.92
N VAL A 30 5.01 0.69 -9.77
CA VAL A 30 6.12 -0.27 -9.78
C VAL A 30 6.64 -0.60 -8.38
N ASP A 31 6.13 0.07 -7.35
CA ASP A 31 6.59 -0.14 -5.99
C ASP A 31 6.13 -1.49 -5.47
N GLN A 32 7.03 -2.19 -4.79
CA GLN A 32 6.72 -3.44 -4.12
C GLN A 32 6.14 -3.14 -2.74
N LEU A 33 5.10 -3.89 -2.37
CA LEU A 33 4.50 -3.86 -1.04
C LEU A 33 4.68 -5.22 -0.39
N MET A 34 5.05 -5.22 0.88
CA MET A 34 4.98 -6.41 1.72
C MET A 34 3.61 -6.47 2.39
N LEU A 35 2.95 -7.62 2.27
CA LEU A 35 1.70 -7.93 2.96
C LEU A 35 2.01 -8.78 4.18
N ILE A 36 1.53 -8.35 5.35
CA ILE A 36 1.64 -9.12 6.60
C ILE A 36 0.23 -9.34 7.15
N LEU A 37 -0.15 -10.61 7.33
CA LEU A 37 -1.39 -10.97 7.99
C LEU A 37 -1.14 -11.21 9.48
N GLY A 38 -1.74 -10.37 10.33
CA GLY A 38 -1.79 -10.55 11.78
C GLY A 38 -3.24 -10.54 12.27
N LYS A 39 -3.52 -9.72 13.30
CA LYS A 39 -4.92 -9.38 13.67
C LYS A 39 -5.60 -8.52 12.60
N GLU A 40 -4.80 -7.77 11.86
CA GLU A 40 -5.21 -6.92 10.75
C GLU A 40 -4.27 -7.20 9.56
N LEU A 41 -4.69 -6.81 8.35
CA LEU A 41 -3.84 -6.86 7.17
C LEU A 41 -3.00 -5.58 7.10
N THR A 42 -1.69 -5.73 7.20
CA THR A 42 -0.75 -4.61 7.13
C THR A 42 -0.06 -4.59 5.78
N LEU A 43 -0.01 -3.41 5.15
CA LEU A 43 0.69 -3.14 3.88
C LEU A 43 1.90 -2.24 4.16
N ILE A 44 3.10 -2.71 3.82
CA ILE A 44 4.35 -1.98 4.06
C ILE A 44 5.05 -1.72 2.72
N PRO A 45 5.29 -0.46 2.33
CA PRO A 45 6.08 -0.14 1.15
C PRO A 45 7.52 -0.62 1.31
N LEU A 46 7.98 -1.44 0.36
CA LEU A 46 9.38 -1.85 0.26
C LEU A 46 10.12 -0.76 -0.52
N LYS A 47 10.52 0.31 0.17
CA LYS A 47 11.44 1.27 -0.41
C LYS A 47 12.76 0.55 -0.63
N ASN A 48 13.08 0.22 -1.88
CA ASN A 48 14.41 -0.19 -2.25
C ASN A 48 15.36 0.96 -1.87
N LYS A 49 16.00 0.85 -0.72
CA LYS A 49 17.21 1.60 -0.41
C LYS A 49 18.33 1.04 -1.29
N ILE A 50 18.24 1.24 -2.61
CA ILE A 50 19.47 1.39 -3.36
C ILE A 50 19.99 2.74 -2.88
N GLN A 51 20.91 2.71 -1.90
CA GLN A 51 21.77 3.85 -1.66
C GLN A 51 22.51 4.06 -2.98
N GLU A 52 22.07 5.04 -3.75
CA GLU A 52 22.86 5.56 -4.86
C GLU A 52 24.15 6.10 -4.23
N PHE A 53 25.26 5.41 -4.48
CA PHE A 53 26.61 5.90 -4.26
C PHE A 53 27.05 6.72 -5.48
#